data_AF-A0A6G4WIT7-F1
#
_entry.id   AF-A0A6G4WIT7-F1
#
_cell.length_a   1.000
_cell.length_b   1.000
_cell.length_c   1.000
_cell.angle_alpha   90.00
_cell.angle_beta   90.00
_cell.angle_gamma   90.00
#
_symmetry.space_group_name_H-M   'P 1'
#
loop_
_entity.id
_entity.type
_entity.pdbx_description
1 polymer ?
#
loop_
_entity_poly.entity_id
_entity_poly.type
_entity_poly.pdbx_seq_one_letter_code
_entity_poly.pdbx_strand_id
1 'polypeptide(L)'
;MTFFDKPRPKPKRDEVLIVIKASAYNRLDIWVREGWPGLDLELPHISGSDGAGVVVERGEDITFIRVGQRVAIDPGINHFQDQFTLSGERTLSRGYGGIGEDSSGTCTEFLCVKATNVIAIPDHVTDEVAAAASLTFLTAWRMLVKRGQIRASETVLILGAGGGVNSAAIQIAKLAGCTVYATTSTTEKMQLARDLGADLVLNYKDDPGWATTIYKLTDKVGVDIVIDNVGAATMRDSLRAVRRGGRIVCVGNTSGALVELDLRYIFQKQISLIGSSMGNHDDYMTVMNLIFDGRLRPVISSVLPFEQAPTAMTILEKGDQFGSWCWRTRLTSDWLPHTALVDLGTKMAPAGIVAPSRSWLGRPRLCRCAFEGGVSLAAVMAGSESGQSLLIGGVGTAVVSQYGSRSSDLGLFLSGVRSVGGHRAAGAESRPIHY
;
A
#
# COMPACT_ATOMS: atom_id res chain seq x y z
N MET A 1 -13.47 -10.49 23.19
CA MET A 1 -13.35 -9.01 23.21
C MET A 1 -14.40 -8.48 24.17
N THR A 2 -14.10 -7.38 24.87
CA THR A 2 -14.97 -6.74 25.86
C THR A 2 -14.81 -5.23 25.75
N PHE A 3 -15.88 -4.49 26.01
CA PHE A 3 -15.81 -3.02 26.13
C PHE A 3 -15.34 -2.63 27.52
N PHE A 4 -14.55 -1.57 27.61
CA PHE A 4 -14.09 -0.95 28.85
C PHE A 4 -13.78 0.53 28.62
N ASP A 5 -13.90 1.35 29.65
CA ASP A 5 -13.58 2.78 29.59
C ASP A 5 -12.09 3.02 29.89
N LYS A 6 -11.46 3.94 29.16
CA LYS A 6 -10.09 4.43 29.39
C LYS A 6 -10.11 5.96 29.35
N PRO A 7 -9.32 6.68 30.17
CA PRO A 7 -9.24 8.15 30.09
C PRO A 7 -8.89 8.60 28.67
N ARG A 8 -9.61 9.61 28.15
CA ARG A 8 -9.37 10.18 26.82
C ARG A 8 -7.88 10.53 26.68
N PRO A 9 -7.16 9.99 25.68
CA PRO A 9 -5.75 10.26 25.50
C PRO A 9 -5.53 11.72 25.08
N LYS A 10 -4.35 12.27 25.41
CA LYS A 10 -3.89 13.57 24.95
C LYS A 10 -2.76 13.39 23.93
N PRO A 11 -2.70 14.19 22.86
CA PRO A 11 -1.61 14.10 21.90
C PRO A 11 -0.29 14.64 22.49
N LYS A 12 0.84 14.00 22.15
CA LYS A 12 2.16 14.63 22.23
C LYS A 12 2.30 15.77 21.21
N ARG A 13 3.41 16.50 21.24
CA ARG A 13 3.67 17.66 20.37
C ARG A 13 3.64 17.33 18.87
N ASP A 14 4.00 16.11 18.51
CA ASP A 14 4.05 15.54 17.16
C ASP A 14 2.82 14.66 16.81
N GLU A 15 1.82 14.59 17.69
CA GLU A 15 0.64 13.74 17.52
C GLU A 15 -0.66 14.52 17.25
N VAL A 16 -1.59 13.87 16.55
CA VAL A 16 -2.98 14.30 16.41
C VAL A 16 -3.89 13.36 17.18
N LEU A 17 -4.92 13.91 17.83
CA LEU A 17 -6.00 13.16 18.45
C LEU A 17 -7.18 13.09 17.50
N ILE A 18 -7.59 11.87 17.17
CA ILE A 18 -8.64 11.57 16.20
C ILE A 18 -9.85 11.00 16.94
N VAL A 19 -11.04 11.57 16.68
CA VAL A 19 -12.31 10.85 16.90
C VAL A 19 -12.47 9.86 15.78
N ILE A 20 -12.33 8.57 16.07
CA ILE A 20 -12.53 7.50 15.08
C ILE A 20 -13.98 7.54 14.63
N LYS A 21 -14.21 7.61 13.32
CA LYS A 21 -15.54 7.56 12.70
C LYS A 21 -15.83 6.18 12.11
N ALA A 22 -14.84 5.59 11.46
CA ALA A 22 -14.84 4.21 11.01
C ALA A 22 -13.52 3.52 11.33
N SER A 23 -13.57 2.22 11.64
CA SER A 23 -12.40 1.35 11.77
C SER A 23 -12.69 0.01 11.12
N ALA A 24 -11.65 -0.63 10.58
CA ALA A 24 -11.80 -1.87 9.82
C ALA A 24 -10.96 -3.02 10.38
N TYR A 25 -11.47 -4.24 10.22
CA TYR A 25 -10.86 -5.46 10.74
C TYR A 25 -10.09 -6.26 9.68
N ASN A 26 -8.90 -6.69 10.07
CA ASN A 26 -7.96 -7.47 9.28
C ASN A 26 -7.64 -8.81 9.96
N ARG A 27 -7.07 -9.77 9.22
CA ARG A 27 -6.63 -11.07 9.80
C ARG A 27 -5.59 -10.88 10.91
N LEU A 28 -4.83 -9.78 10.86
CA LEU A 28 -3.93 -9.29 11.90
C LEU A 28 -4.63 -9.16 13.26
N ASP A 29 -5.84 -8.61 13.33
CA ASP A 29 -6.56 -8.40 14.59
C ASP A 29 -6.95 -9.73 15.26
N ILE A 30 -7.17 -10.78 14.47
CA ILE A 30 -7.34 -12.14 15.00
C ILE A 30 -6.00 -12.67 15.49
N TRP A 31 -4.92 -12.56 14.70
CA TRP A 31 -3.58 -13.05 15.05
C TRP A 31 -3.02 -12.43 16.34
N VAL A 32 -3.12 -11.11 16.50
CA VAL A 32 -2.73 -10.38 17.71
C VAL A 32 -3.51 -10.93 18.91
N ARG A 33 -4.82 -11.14 18.75
CA ARG A 33 -5.72 -11.66 19.80
C ARG A 33 -5.60 -13.18 20.03
N GLU A 34 -5.02 -13.93 19.10
CA GLU A 34 -4.60 -15.33 19.24
C GLU A 34 -3.24 -15.45 19.96
N GLY A 35 -2.52 -14.35 20.18
CA GLY A 35 -1.22 -14.33 20.84
C GLY A 35 -0.05 -14.58 19.89
N TRP A 36 0.01 -13.81 18.79
CA TRP A 36 1.07 -13.92 17.77
C TRP A 36 2.49 -13.88 18.39
N PRO A 37 3.35 -14.89 18.13
CA PRO A 37 4.65 -15.00 18.80
C PRO A 37 5.56 -13.78 18.60
N GLY A 38 6.04 -13.24 19.72
CA GLY A 38 6.98 -12.10 19.75
C GLY A 38 6.35 -10.75 20.08
N LEU A 39 5.02 -10.65 20.17
CA LEU A 39 4.35 -9.46 20.72
C LEU A 39 4.39 -9.49 22.26
N ASP A 40 4.81 -8.37 22.86
CA ASP A 40 4.74 -8.11 24.30
C ASP A 40 3.75 -6.95 24.52
N LEU A 41 2.57 -7.24 25.08
CA LEU A 41 1.40 -6.36 25.03
C LEU A 41 0.88 -6.01 26.42
N GLU A 42 0.67 -4.71 26.68
CA GLU A 42 -0.09 -4.25 27.85
C GLU A 42 -1.56 -4.70 27.73
N LEU A 43 -2.04 -5.49 28.69
CA LEU A 43 -3.44 -5.91 28.75
C LEU A 43 -4.24 -5.03 29.73
N PRO A 44 -5.44 -4.55 29.35
CA PRO A 44 -6.18 -4.85 28.11
C PRO A 44 -5.68 -4.08 26.88
N HIS A 45 -5.32 -4.84 25.83
CA HIS A 45 -4.91 -4.30 24.53
C HIS A 45 -6.11 -3.82 23.70
N ILE A 46 -5.88 -2.83 22.84
CA ILE A 46 -6.86 -2.30 21.90
C ILE A 46 -6.43 -2.73 20.49
N SER A 47 -7.20 -3.59 19.84
CA SER A 47 -6.98 -4.02 18.44
C SER A 47 -7.42 -2.93 17.44
N GLY A 48 -7.40 -3.24 16.15
CA GLY A 48 -7.81 -2.37 15.05
C GLY A 48 -6.59 -1.73 14.41
N SER A 49 -6.27 -2.15 13.19
CA SER A 49 -5.19 -1.57 12.39
C SER A 49 -5.67 -0.40 11.53
N ASP A 50 -6.83 -0.55 10.92
CA ASP A 50 -7.38 0.41 9.97
C ASP A 50 -8.34 1.39 10.65
N GLY A 51 -8.22 2.68 10.31
CA GLY A 51 -9.07 3.71 10.88
C GLY A 51 -9.15 4.99 10.06
N ALA A 52 -10.32 5.63 10.13
CA ALA A 52 -10.62 6.93 9.56
C ALA A 52 -11.45 7.75 10.54
N GLY A 53 -11.24 9.06 10.60
CA GLY A 53 -11.90 9.91 11.57
C GLY A 53 -11.61 11.40 11.42
N VAL A 54 -11.96 12.16 12.45
CA VAL A 54 -11.82 13.63 12.48
C VAL A 54 -10.80 14.04 13.53
N VAL A 55 -9.82 14.86 13.15
CA VAL A 55 -8.84 15.45 14.08
C VAL A 55 -9.55 16.46 14.98
N VAL A 56 -9.55 16.22 16.31
CA VAL A 56 -10.18 17.10 17.31
C VAL A 56 -9.18 17.88 18.16
N GLU A 57 -7.92 17.46 18.18
CA GLU A 57 -6.82 18.11 18.90
C GLU A 57 -5.51 17.80 18.17
N ARG A 58 -4.53 18.69 18.24
CA ARG A 58 -3.18 18.47 17.69
C ARG A 58 -2.13 18.99 18.65
N GLY A 59 -0.97 18.36 18.66
CA GLY A 59 0.23 18.89 19.27
C GLY A 59 0.67 20.23 18.67
N GLU A 60 1.49 20.94 19.45
CA GLU A 60 1.96 22.30 19.14
C GLU A 60 2.81 22.36 17.86
N ASP A 61 3.62 21.33 17.58
CA ASP A 61 4.63 21.33 16.51
C ASP A 61 4.02 21.06 15.12
N ILE A 62 2.71 20.78 15.05
CA ILE A 62 1.99 20.41 13.82
C ILE A 62 1.33 21.63 13.19
N THR A 63 1.87 22.10 12.07
CA THR A 63 1.34 23.26 11.32
C THR A 63 0.47 22.87 10.12
N PHE A 64 0.59 21.64 9.62
CA PHE A 64 0.03 21.19 8.34
C PHE A 64 -1.31 20.42 8.45
N ILE A 65 -1.78 20.13 9.66
CA ILE A 65 -3.08 19.49 9.92
C ILE A 65 -3.99 20.45 10.67
N ARG A 66 -5.25 20.53 10.27
CA ARG A 66 -6.28 21.36 10.91
C ARG A 66 -7.18 20.52 11.84
N VAL A 67 -7.62 21.13 12.94
CA VAL A 67 -8.76 20.59 13.71
C VAL A 67 -10.01 20.63 12.82
N GLY A 68 -10.86 19.62 12.91
CA GLY A 68 -11.99 19.39 12.00
C GLY A 68 -11.62 18.65 10.69
N GLN A 69 -10.34 18.42 10.41
CA GLN A 69 -9.91 17.71 9.20
C GLN A 69 -10.20 16.20 9.29
N ARG A 70 -10.78 15.65 8.22
CA ARG A 70 -10.96 14.20 8.05
C ARG A 70 -9.65 13.54 7.61
N VAL A 71 -9.29 12.43 8.26
CA VAL A 71 -8.02 11.73 8.08
C VAL A 71 -8.19 10.22 8.11
N ALA A 72 -7.38 9.52 7.31
CA ALA A 72 -7.17 8.07 7.38
C ALA A 72 -5.77 7.78 7.91
N ILE A 73 -5.61 6.64 8.59
CA ILE A 73 -4.42 6.30 9.38
C ILE A 73 -3.49 5.37 8.59
N ASP A 74 -2.21 5.72 8.47
CA ASP A 74 -1.12 4.83 8.05
C ASP A 74 -0.83 3.87 9.22
N PRO A 75 -1.15 2.56 9.10
CA PRO A 75 -1.01 1.62 10.21
C PRO A 75 0.46 1.32 10.54
N GLY A 76 1.40 1.56 9.62
CA GLY A 76 2.81 1.21 9.81
C GLY A 76 3.57 2.28 10.58
N ILE A 77 4.02 1.95 11.79
CA ILE A 77 4.74 2.87 12.68
C ILE A 77 6.23 2.51 12.80
N ASN A 78 7.04 3.50 13.20
CA ASN A 78 8.41 3.28 13.67
C ASN A 78 8.61 3.92 15.04
N HIS A 79 9.11 3.12 15.99
CA HIS A 79 9.38 3.53 17.36
C HIS A 79 10.69 4.32 17.50
N PHE A 80 11.69 4.03 16.66
CA PHE A 80 12.96 4.75 16.60
C PHE A 80 13.45 4.90 15.15
N GLN A 81 14.46 5.74 14.95
CA GLN A 81 15.15 5.90 13.67
C GLN A 81 16.36 4.98 13.58
N ASP A 82 16.50 4.29 12.46
CA ASP A 82 17.68 3.51 12.05
C ASP A 82 17.98 3.70 10.54
N GLN A 83 19.01 3.03 10.04
CA GLN A 83 19.44 3.07 8.64
C GLN A 83 18.33 2.73 7.62
N PHE A 84 17.33 1.92 8.00
CA PHE A 84 16.23 1.53 7.13
C PHE A 84 15.17 2.62 7.10
N THR A 85 14.83 3.21 8.24
CA THR A 85 13.94 4.39 8.28
C THR A 85 14.53 5.58 7.52
N LEU A 86 15.84 5.81 7.63
CA LEU A 86 16.56 6.92 6.97
C LEU A 86 16.73 6.71 5.46
N SER A 87 16.59 5.48 4.97
CA SER A 87 16.57 5.14 3.54
C SER A 87 15.14 4.95 2.99
N GLY A 88 14.10 5.26 3.77
CA GLY A 88 12.70 5.15 3.41
C GLY A 88 12.11 3.73 3.47
N GLU A 89 12.96 2.70 3.64
CA GLU A 89 12.56 1.30 3.70
C GLU A 89 12.16 0.89 5.13
N ARG A 90 11.16 1.61 5.67
CA ARG A 90 10.62 1.47 7.03
C ARG A 90 10.40 0.01 7.45
N THR A 91 9.89 -0.85 6.56
CA THR A 91 9.50 -2.24 6.93
C THR A 91 10.67 -3.17 7.28
N LEU A 92 11.92 -2.76 7.01
CA LEU A 92 13.12 -3.51 7.42
C LEU A 92 13.75 -2.97 8.72
N SER A 93 13.21 -1.89 9.29
CA SER A 93 13.64 -1.36 10.59
C SER A 93 13.34 -2.34 11.71
N ARG A 94 14.24 -2.45 12.69
CA ARG A 94 14.00 -3.24 13.91
C ARG A 94 12.96 -2.63 14.85
N GLY A 95 12.61 -1.36 14.63
CA GLY A 95 11.57 -0.65 15.37
C GLY A 95 10.29 -0.44 14.55
N TYR A 96 10.10 -1.20 13.46
CA TYR A 96 8.86 -1.18 12.69
C TYR A 96 7.78 -2.01 13.38
N GLY A 97 6.57 -1.45 13.47
CA GLY A 97 5.42 -2.05 14.14
C GLY A 97 4.10 -1.59 13.53
N GLY A 98 3.01 -1.86 14.22
CA GLY A 98 1.65 -1.68 13.71
C GLY A 98 0.69 -1.09 14.75
N ILE A 99 -0.10 -0.12 14.31
CA ILE A 99 -1.30 0.31 15.04
C ILE A 99 -2.23 -0.91 15.19
N GLY A 100 -2.65 -1.22 16.42
CA GLY A 100 -3.42 -2.42 16.76
C GLY A 100 -2.60 -3.71 16.88
N GLU A 101 -1.33 -3.72 16.46
CA GLU A 101 -0.42 -4.87 16.54
C GLU A 101 0.40 -4.82 17.84
N ASP A 102 1.43 -3.97 17.88
CA ASP A 102 2.32 -3.74 19.04
C ASP A 102 2.00 -2.43 19.78
N SER A 103 0.99 -1.69 19.31
CA SER A 103 0.55 -0.43 19.88
C SER A 103 -0.98 -0.32 19.86
N SER A 104 -1.57 0.50 20.75
CA SER A 104 -3.03 0.63 20.86
C SER A 104 -3.68 1.03 19.52
N GLY A 105 -4.66 0.25 19.09
CA GLY A 105 -5.29 0.33 17.78
C GLY A 105 -6.55 1.18 17.71
N THR A 106 -7.23 1.04 16.57
CA THR A 106 -8.38 1.85 16.15
C THR A 106 -9.73 1.38 16.71
N CYS A 107 -9.80 0.27 17.46
CA CYS A 107 -11.01 -0.21 18.16
C CYS A 107 -11.39 0.64 19.40
N THR A 108 -11.45 1.95 19.22
CA THR A 108 -11.62 2.97 20.25
C THR A 108 -12.41 4.15 19.68
N GLU A 109 -13.09 4.92 20.52
CA GLU A 109 -13.71 6.19 20.11
C GLU A 109 -12.67 7.31 19.88
N PHE A 110 -11.49 7.20 20.52
CA PHE A 110 -10.40 8.18 20.48
C PHE A 110 -9.03 7.51 20.35
N LEU A 111 -8.19 8.00 19.42
CA LEU A 111 -6.81 7.55 19.26
C LEU A 111 -5.85 8.72 19.03
N CYS A 112 -4.66 8.68 19.66
CA CYS A 112 -3.53 9.54 19.30
C CYS A 112 -2.63 8.81 18.32
N VAL A 113 -2.25 9.48 17.22
CA VAL A 113 -1.24 8.99 16.26
C VAL A 113 -0.30 10.12 15.88
N LYS A 114 0.93 9.81 15.44
CA LYS A 114 1.85 10.81 14.88
C LYS A 114 1.20 11.52 13.69
N ALA A 115 1.44 12.81 13.54
CA ALA A 115 0.95 13.59 12.39
C ALA A 115 1.51 13.11 11.03
N THR A 116 2.60 12.34 11.04
CA THR A 116 3.16 11.64 9.87
C THR A 116 2.43 10.34 9.53
N ASN A 117 1.55 9.83 10.40
CA ASN A 117 0.81 8.58 10.22
C ASN A 117 -0.64 8.82 9.79
N VAL A 118 -0.91 9.93 9.09
CA VAL A 118 -2.24 10.24 8.56
C VAL A 118 -2.19 10.86 7.16
N ILE A 119 -3.18 10.52 6.34
CA ILE A 119 -3.49 11.18 5.06
C ILE A 119 -4.85 11.88 5.14
N ALA A 120 -4.99 13.04 4.51
CA ALA A 120 -6.27 13.77 4.44
C ALA A 120 -7.28 13.01 3.56
N ILE A 121 -8.52 12.85 4.03
CA ILE A 121 -9.61 12.24 3.24
C ILE A 121 -10.36 13.35 2.48
N PRO A 122 -10.49 13.28 1.14
CA PRO A 122 -11.31 14.19 0.37
C PRO A 122 -12.81 14.08 0.69
N ASP A 123 -13.56 15.17 0.49
CA ASP A 123 -14.98 15.24 0.86
C ASP A 123 -15.86 14.21 0.13
N HIS A 124 -15.48 13.76 -1.07
CA HIS A 124 -16.21 12.76 -1.85
C HIS A 124 -15.95 11.30 -1.44
N VAL A 125 -14.99 11.05 -0.55
CA VAL A 125 -14.63 9.71 -0.04
C VAL A 125 -15.22 9.55 1.36
N THR A 126 -15.87 8.42 1.69
CA THR A 126 -16.42 8.18 3.04
C THR A 126 -15.36 7.66 4.01
N ASP A 127 -15.60 7.80 5.31
CA ASP A 127 -14.67 7.29 6.34
C ASP A 127 -14.55 5.76 6.27
N GLU A 128 -15.63 5.03 5.96
CA GLU A 128 -15.60 3.58 5.79
C GLU A 128 -14.75 3.14 4.60
N VAL A 129 -14.80 3.87 3.47
CA VAL A 129 -13.94 3.61 2.30
C VAL A 129 -12.46 3.82 2.66
N ALA A 130 -12.15 4.90 3.37
CA ALA A 130 -10.77 5.22 3.72
C ALA A 130 -10.19 4.28 4.81
N ALA A 131 -11.02 3.83 5.75
CA ALA A 131 -10.65 2.78 6.71
C ALA A 131 -10.44 1.43 5.99
N ALA A 132 -11.45 0.92 5.27
CA ALA A 132 -11.43 -0.41 4.65
C ALA A 132 -10.26 -0.66 3.68
N ALA A 133 -9.71 0.40 3.10
CA ALA A 133 -8.59 0.33 2.18
C ALA A 133 -7.21 0.22 2.87
N SER A 134 -7.03 0.77 4.07
CA SER A 134 -5.71 1.22 4.55
C SER A 134 -4.62 0.13 4.58
N LEU A 135 -4.69 -0.88 5.45
CA LEU A 135 -3.71 -1.96 5.56
C LEU A 135 -3.80 -2.91 4.36
N THR A 136 -5.01 -3.17 3.86
CA THR A 136 -5.23 -4.16 2.80
C THR A 136 -4.60 -3.74 1.47
N PHE A 137 -4.76 -2.47 1.07
CA PHE A 137 -4.16 -1.93 -0.15
C PHE A 137 -2.68 -1.59 0.04
N LEU A 138 -2.25 -1.12 1.22
CA LEU A 138 -0.83 -0.95 1.55
C LEU A 138 -0.05 -2.25 1.32
N THR A 139 -0.55 -3.33 1.93
CA THR A 139 0.03 -4.68 1.84
C THR A 139 0.03 -5.18 0.40
N ALA A 140 -1.09 -5.06 -0.31
CA ALA A 140 -1.20 -5.51 -1.70
C ALA A 140 -0.30 -4.72 -2.67
N TRP A 141 -0.18 -3.40 -2.47
CA TRP A 141 0.67 -2.52 -3.26
C TRP A 141 2.14 -2.86 -3.10
N ARG A 142 2.64 -2.95 -1.86
CA ARG A 142 4.03 -3.34 -1.61
C ARG A 142 4.33 -4.74 -2.15
N MET A 143 3.42 -5.69 -1.91
CA MET A 143 3.53 -7.07 -2.37
C MET A 143 3.67 -7.18 -3.89
N LEU A 144 2.82 -6.49 -4.67
CA LEU A 144 2.86 -6.55 -6.13
C LEU A 144 3.91 -5.62 -6.74
N VAL A 145 3.96 -4.36 -6.34
CA VAL A 145 4.71 -3.30 -7.03
C VAL A 145 6.17 -3.23 -6.56
N LYS A 146 6.42 -3.26 -5.24
CA LYS A 146 7.79 -3.14 -4.70
C LYS A 146 8.53 -4.49 -4.61
N ARG A 147 7.85 -5.52 -4.08
CA ARG A 147 8.44 -6.85 -3.82
C ARG A 147 8.26 -7.78 -5.02
N GLY A 148 7.06 -7.83 -5.59
CA GLY A 148 6.77 -8.58 -6.82
C GLY A 148 7.42 -7.96 -8.04
N GLN A 149 7.43 -6.62 -8.16
CA GLN A 149 7.86 -5.87 -9.34
C GLN A 149 7.10 -6.28 -10.61
N ILE A 150 5.78 -6.36 -10.51
CA ILE A 150 4.91 -6.69 -11.66
C ILE A 150 5.03 -5.68 -12.80
N ARG A 151 4.81 -6.15 -14.03
CA ARG A 151 4.88 -5.36 -15.27
C ARG A 151 3.66 -5.61 -16.14
N ALA A 152 3.36 -4.64 -17.00
CA ALA A 152 2.32 -4.81 -18.02
C ALA A 152 2.59 -6.06 -18.88
N SER A 153 1.51 -6.74 -19.29
CA SER A 153 1.52 -8.02 -20.00
C SER A 153 2.08 -9.23 -19.23
N GLU A 154 2.49 -9.11 -17.97
CA GLU A 154 2.76 -10.28 -17.12
C GLU A 154 1.47 -10.95 -16.64
N THR A 155 1.57 -12.24 -16.33
CA THR A 155 0.49 -13.08 -15.80
C THR A 155 0.62 -13.24 -14.28
N VAL A 156 -0.44 -12.88 -13.55
CA VAL A 156 -0.51 -12.90 -12.09
C VAL A 156 -1.53 -13.95 -11.65
N LEU A 157 -1.15 -14.86 -10.75
CA LEU A 157 -2.09 -15.78 -10.08
C LEU A 157 -2.30 -15.34 -8.63
N ILE A 158 -3.56 -15.10 -8.24
CA ILE A 158 -3.93 -14.67 -6.88
C ILE A 158 -4.73 -15.77 -6.19
N LEU A 159 -4.16 -16.35 -5.14
CA LEU A 159 -4.79 -17.46 -4.43
C LEU A 159 -5.72 -16.96 -3.32
N GLY A 160 -6.99 -17.40 -3.35
CA GLY A 160 -7.98 -17.04 -2.32
C GLY A 160 -8.53 -15.61 -2.45
N ALA A 161 -9.14 -15.28 -3.59
CA ALA A 161 -9.61 -13.94 -3.96
C ALA A 161 -10.47 -13.17 -2.94
N GLY A 162 -11.13 -13.86 -1.99
CA GLY A 162 -12.08 -13.26 -1.04
C GLY A 162 -11.47 -12.44 0.11
N GLY A 163 -10.17 -12.57 0.40
CA GLY A 163 -9.51 -11.76 1.43
C GLY A 163 -9.28 -10.31 0.97
N GLY A 164 -9.34 -9.34 1.88
CA GLY A 164 -9.16 -7.90 1.57
C GLY A 164 -7.91 -7.61 0.74
N VAL A 165 -6.74 -8.10 1.18
CA VAL A 165 -5.46 -8.00 0.44
C VAL A 165 -5.54 -8.60 -0.96
N ASN A 166 -6.26 -9.71 -1.16
CA ASN A 166 -6.36 -10.37 -2.46
C ASN A 166 -7.34 -9.65 -3.40
N SER A 167 -8.42 -9.08 -2.86
CA SER A 167 -9.35 -8.23 -3.62
C SER A 167 -8.72 -6.89 -4.04
N ALA A 168 -7.79 -6.36 -3.24
CA ALA A 168 -6.93 -5.25 -3.60
C ALA A 168 -5.90 -5.67 -4.67
N ALA A 169 -5.27 -6.84 -4.50
CA ALA A 169 -4.25 -7.35 -5.43
C ALA A 169 -4.79 -7.57 -6.85
N ILE A 170 -6.03 -8.06 -7.01
CA ILE A 170 -6.67 -8.19 -8.34
C ILE A 170 -6.69 -6.83 -9.05
N GLN A 171 -7.21 -5.80 -8.38
CA GLN A 171 -7.33 -4.46 -8.96
C GLN A 171 -5.97 -3.82 -9.25
N ILE A 172 -5.00 -3.94 -8.36
CA ILE A 172 -3.65 -3.39 -8.54
C ILE A 172 -2.94 -4.08 -9.72
N ALA A 173 -3.08 -5.40 -9.86
CA ALA A 173 -2.52 -6.13 -11.01
C ALA A 173 -3.18 -5.73 -12.34
N LYS A 174 -4.50 -5.53 -12.37
CA LYS A 174 -5.19 -5.00 -13.57
C LYS A 174 -4.81 -3.55 -13.87
N LEU A 175 -4.64 -2.71 -12.84
CA LEU A 175 -4.18 -1.32 -12.98
C LEU A 175 -2.75 -1.24 -13.56
N ALA A 176 -1.91 -2.24 -13.28
CA ALA A 176 -0.57 -2.38 -13.85
C ALA A 176 -0.55 -2.99 -15.28
N GLY A 177 -1.71 -3.35 -15.84
CA GLY A 177 -1.83 -3.93 -17.18
C GLY A 177 -1.49 -5.42 -17.25
N CYS A 178 -1.62 -6.17 -16.15
CA CYS A 178 -1.41 -7.62 -16.12
C CYS A 178 -2.65 -8.42 -16.54
N THR A 179 -2.44 -9.68 -16.90
CA THR A 179 -3.50 -10.71 -16.96
C THR A 179 -3.60 -11.39 -15.60
N VAL A 180 -4.80 -11.41 -15.01
CA VAL A 180 -5.03 -11.87 -13.63
C VAL A 180 -5.88 -13.14 -13.63
N TYR A 181 -5.24 -14.22 -13.20
CA TYR A 181 -5.88 -15.45 -12.80
C TYR A 181 -6.15 -15.41 -11.28
N ALA A 182 -7.27 -15.95 -10.83
CA ALA A 182 -7.58 -16.04 -9.40
C ALA A 182 -8.16 -17.40 -9.00
N THR A 183 -8.01 -17.79 -7.73
CA THR A 183 -8.70 -18.96 -7.15
C THR A 183 -9.59 -18.55 -5.98
N THR A 184 -10.72 -19.24 -5.79
CA THR A 184 -11.67 -18.99 -4.69
C THR A 184 -12.52 -20.24 -4.41
N SER A 185 -13.48 -20.16 -3.50
CA SER A 185 -14.19 -21.31 -2.91
C SER A 185 -15.72 -21.36 -3.11
N THR A 186 -16.32 -20.34 -3.75
CA THR A 186 -17.75 -20.28 -4.07
C THR A 186 -18.01 -19.45 -5.34
N THR A 187 -19.11 -19.70 -6.02
CA THR A 187 -19.51 -19.04 -7.29
C THR A 187 -19.68 -17.52 -7.14
N GLU A 188 -20.18 -17.07 -5.98
CA GLU A 188 -20.40 -15.65 -5.66
C GLU A 188 -19.05 -14.94 -5.55
N LYS A 189 -18.10 -15.56 -4.84
CA LYS A 189 -16.71 -15.06 -4.75
C LYS A 189 -15.95 -15.18 -6.08
N MET A 190 -16.38 -16.06 -7.00
CA MET A 190 -15.84 -16.07 -8.38
C MET A 190 -16.34 -14.86 -9.17
N GLN A 191 -17.64 -14.53 -9.09
CA GLN A 191 -18.17 -13.41 -9.84
C GLN A 191 -17.59 -12.09 -9.35
N LEU A 192 -17.57 -11.87 -8.04
CA LEU A 192 -16.99 -10.66 -7.46
C LEU A 192 -15.50 -10.50 -7.79
N ALA A 193 -14.73 -11.59 -7.93
CA ALA A 193 -13.35 -11.52 -8.41
C ALA A 193 -13.26 -11.07 -9.89
N ARG A 194 -14.21 -11.45 -10.76
CA ARG A 194 -14.30 -10.94 -12.14
C ARG A 194 -14.73 -9.47 -12.18
N ASP A 195 -15.65 -9.06 -11.31
CA ASP A 195 -16.14 -7.68 -11.21
C ASP A 195 -15.05 -6.70 -10.74
N LEU A 196 -14.04 -7.20 -10.03
CA LEU A 196 -12.79 -6.50 -9.68
C LEU A 196 -11.73 -6.55 -10.80
N GLY A 197 -11.98 -7.31 -11.87
CA GLY A 197 -11.17 -7.36 -13.09
C GLY A 197 -10.37 -8.64 -13.33
N ALA A 198 -10.52 -9.71 -12.53
CA ALA A 198 -9.83 -10.97 -12.81
C ALA A 198 -10.32 -11.61 -14.12
N ASP A 199 -9.42 -11.80 -15.08
CA ASP A 199 -9.72 -12.30 -16.43
C ASP A 199 -10.20 -13.76 -16.40
N LEU A 200 -9.70 -14.56 -15.45
CA LEU A 200 -10.15 -15.94 -15.23
C LEU A 200 -10.12 -16.30 -13.75
N VAL A 201 -11.18 -16.96 -13.27
CA VAL A 201 -11.30 -17.40 -11.88
C VAL A 201 -11.65 -18.89 -11.83
N LEU A 202 -10.93 -19.65 -10.99
CA LEU A 202 -11.16 -21.07 -10.71
C LEU A 202 -11.76 -21.27 -9.31
N ASN A 203 -12.68 -22.21 -9.15
CA ASN A 203 -13.10 -22.69 -7.83
C ASN A 203 -12.18 -23.84 -7.41
N TYR A 204 -11.39 -23.67 -6.35
CA TYR A 204 -10.44 -24.70 -5.90
C TYR A 204 -11.11 -25.89 -5.20
N LYS A 205 -12.41 -25.82 -4.91
CA LYS A 205 -13.20 -26.99 -4.47
C LYS A 205 -13.61 -27.88 -5.65
N ASP A 206 -13.99 -27.25 -6.77
CA ASP A 206 -14.48 -27.95 -7.97
C ASP A 206 -13.30 -28.44 -8.83
N ASP A 207 -12.20 -27.68 -8.86
CA ASP A 207 -10.91 -28.08 -9.42
C ASP A 207 -9.78 -28.04 -8.36
N PRO A 208 -9.64 -29.10 -7.54
CA PRO A 208 -8.46 -29.29 -6.70
C PRO A 208 -7.14 -29.40 -7.49
N GLY A 209 -7.22 -29.63 -8.80
CA GLY A 209 -6.08 -29.67 -9.72
C GLY A 209 -5.68 -28.31 -10.30
N TRP A 210 -6.20 -27.20 -9.77
CA TRP A 210 -6.11 -25.84 -10.33
C TRP A 210 -4.73 -25.44 -10.89
N ALA A 211 -3.61 -25.81 -10.27
CA ALA A 211 -2.27 -25.51 -10.80
C ALA A 211 -1.99 -26.17 -12.16
N THR A 212 -2.55 -27.37 -12.38
CA THR A 212 -2.50 -28.08 -13.68
C THR A 212 -3.42 -27.39 -14.70
N THR A 213 -4.53 -26.81 -14.26
CA THR A 213 -5.46 -26.06 -15.10
C THR A 213 -4.87 -24.70 -15.49
N ILE A 214 -4.29 -23.94 -14.56
CA ILE A 214 -3.50 -22.73 -14.84
C ILE A 214 -2.36 -23.03 -15.82
N TYR A 215 -1.63 -24.14 -15.64
CA TYR A 215 -0.57 -24.54 -16.57
C TYR A 215 -1.10 -24.84 -17.98
N LYS A 216 -2.31 -25.41 -18.13
CA LYS A 216 -2.96 -25.57 -19.44
C LYS A 216 -3.42 -24.22 -20.04
N LEU A 217 -3.96 -23.33 -19.21
CA LEU A 217 -4.46 -22.00 -19.58
C LEU A 217 -3.37 -20.96 -19.88
N THR A 218 -2.10 -21.32 -19.63
CA THR A 218 -0.89 -20.53 -19.92
C THR A 218 0.01 -21.25 -20.93
N ASP A 219 -0.59 -22.01 -21.86
CA ASP A 219 0.09 -22.75 -22.94
C ASP A 219 1.28 -23.62 -22.49
N LYS A 220 1.18 -24.19 -21.28
CA LYS A 220 2.22 -25.01 -20.61
C LYS A 220 3.50 -24.22 -20.27
N VAL A 221 3.38 -22.91 -20.09
CA VAL A 221 4.45 -22.02 -19.58
C VAL A 221 4.35 -21.85 -18.05
N GLY A 222 3.14 -21.67 -17.51
CA GLY A 222 2.91 -21.21 -16.15
C GLY A 222 2.90 -19.67 -16.04
N VAL A 223 2.58 -19.15 -14.85
CA VAL A 223 2.43 -17.70 -14.60
C VAL A 223 3.74 -17.01 -14.18
N ASP A 224 3.88 -15.72 -14.51
CA ASP A 224 5.05 -14.87 -14.15
C ASP A 224 5.20 -14.70 -12.63
N ILE A 225 4.08 -14.58 -11.92
CA ILE A 225 4.04 -14.36 -10.48
C ILE A 225 2.83 -15.06 -9.84
N VAL A 226 3.07 -15.72 -8.70
CA VAL A 226 2.02 -16.22 -7.80
C VAL A 226 2.00 -15.37 -6.53
N ILE A 227 0.80 -14.98 -6.11
CA ILE A 227 0.51 -14.33 -4.83
C ILE A 227 -0.10 -15.37 -3.90
N ASP A 228 0.59 -15.66 -2.80
CA ASP A 228 0.22 -16.70 -1.84
C ASP A 228 0.17 -16.13 -0.41
N ASN A 229 -1.03 -16.11 0.19
CA ASN A 229 -1.24 -15.83 1.60
C ASN A 229 -1.87 -17.02 2.34
N VAL A 230 -1.90 -18.19 1.70
CA VAL A 230 -2.49 -19.42 2.22
C VAL A 230 -1.40 -20.31 2.81
N GLY A 231 -0.24 -20.44 2.17
CA GLY A 231 0.93 -21.12 2.73
C GLY A 231 0.88 -22.65 2.59
N ALA A 232 0.79 -23.35 3.73
CA ALA A 232 0.92 -24.82 3.81
C ALA A 232 0.11 -25.61 2.75
N ALA A 233 -1.16 -25.26 2.54
CA ALA A 233 -2.06 -25.97 1.63
C ALA A 233 -1.82 -25.68 0.13
N THR A 234 -1.07 -24.63 -0.23
CA THR A 234 -0.95 -24.14 -1.61
C THR A 234 0.47 -24.15 -2.15
N MET A 235 1.49 -23.97 -1.32
CA MET A 235 2.88 -23.71 -1.74
C MET A 235 3.43 -24.72 -2.76
N ARG A 236 3.11 -26.01 -2.60
CA ARG A 236 3.52 -27.08 -3.54
C ARG A 236 2.96 -26.86 -4.95
N ASP A 237 1.74 -26.37 -5.06
CA ASP A 237 1.05 -26.12 -6.32
C ASP A 237 1.36 -24.72 -6.87
N SER A 238 1.65 -23.74 -6.00
CA SER A 238 2.27 -22.46 -6.35
C SER A 238 3.61 -22.68 -7.10
N LEU A 239 4.49 -23.56 -6.60
CA LEU A 239 5.74 -23.99 -7.27
C LEU A 239 5.51 -24.68 -8.63
N ARG A 240 4.34 -25.30 -8.84
CA ARG A 240 3.98 -25.98 -10.09
C ARG A 240 3.41 -25.00 -11.12
N ALA A 241 2.53 -24.09 -10.69
CA ALA A 241 1.85 -23.09 -11.51
C ALA A 241 2.78 -21.96 -12.01
N VAL A 242 3.79 -21.54 -11.23
CA VAL A 242 4.74 -20.48 -11.63
C VAL A 242 5.67 -20.93 -12.77
N ARG A 243 6.00 -20.04 -13.72
CA ARG A 243 6.87 -20.34 -14.86
C ARG A 243 8.36 -20.46 -14.49
N ARG A 244 9.17 -20.86 -15.47
CA ARG A 244 10.64 -20.69 -15.43
C ARG A 244 10.99 -19.20 -15.31
N GLY A 245 11.84 -18.84 -14.35
CA GLY A 245 12.21 -17.46 -14.02
C GLY A 245 11.08 -16.62 -13.42
N GLY A 246 10.04 -17.27 -12.86
CA GLY A 246 8.90 -16.60 -12.22
C GLY A 246 9.08 -16.40 -10.71
N ARG A 247 8.14 -15.70 -10.09
CA ARG A 247 8.17 -15.27 -8.68
C ARG A 247 7.02 -15.88 -7.88
N ILE A 248 7.24 -16.17 -6.61
CA ILE A 248 6.17 -16.43 -5.63
C ILE A 248 6.34 -15.41 -4.52
N VAL A 249 5.34 -14.57 -4.29
CA VAL A 249 5.35 -13.58 -3.21
C VAL A 249 4.42 -14.04 -2.10
N CYS A 250 5.01 -14.22 -0.91
CA CYS A 250 4.34 -14.71 0.29
C CYS A 250 4.03 -13.54 1.23
N VAL A 251 2.77 -13.40 1.66
CA VAL A 251 2.33 -12.31 2.55
C VAL A 251 1.45 -12.79 3.72
N GLY A 252 1.28 -14.10 3.87
CA GLY A 252 0.47 -14.70 4.92
C GLY A 252 0.58 -16.22 4.95
N ASN A 253 0.01 -16.83 5.98
CA ASN A 253 0.18 -18.24 6.36
C ASN A 253 -1.16 -18.88 6.75
N THR A 254 -2.26 -18.49 6.10
CA THR A 254 -3.64 -18.74 6.56
C THR A 254 -3.99 -20.22 6.84
N SER A 255 -3.32 -21.16 6.16
CA SER A 255 -3.48 -22.62 6.36
C SER A 255 -2.35 -23.29 7.16
N GLY A 256 -1.34 -22.52 7.56
CA GLY A 256 -0.13 -23.00 8.25
C GLY A 256 1.13 -22.29 7.76
N ALA A 257 2.06 -22.02 8.69
CA ALA A 257 3.33 -21.35 8.42
C ALA A 257 4.46 -22.29 7.95
N LEU A 258 4.34 -23.59 8.21
CA LEU A 258 5.34 -24.60 7.82
C LEU A 258 5.00 -25.17 6.44
N VAL A 259 6.01 -25.22 5.56
CA VAL A 259 5.88 -25.69 4.17
C VAL A 259 6.99 -26.69 3.85
N GLU A 260 6.66 -27.78 3.15
CA GLU A 260 7.66 -28.67 2.54
C GLU A 260 7.96 -28.19 1.11
N LEU A 261 9.24 -28.03 0.77
CA LEU A 261 9.69 -27.48 -0.51
C LEU A 261 10.52 -28.49 -1.31
N ASP A 262 9.98 -28.94 -2.44
CA ASP A 262 10.77 -29.67 -3.43
C ASP A 262 11.70 -28.70 -4.18
N LEU A 263 12.92 -28.59 -3.68
CA LEU A 263 13.96 -27.67 -4.19
C LEU A 263 14.24 -27.84 -5.69
N ARG A 264 13.92 -28.99 -6.29
CA ARG A 264 14.09 -29.23 -7.74
C ARG A 264 13.27 -28.25 -8.57
N TYR A 265 12.07 -27.86 -8.12
CA TYR A 265 11.32 -26.77 -8.77
C TYR A 265 12.11 -25.47 -8.69
N ILE A 266 12.59 -25.11 -7.50
CA ILE A 266 13.27 -23.83 -7.25
C ILE A 266 14.51 -23.67 -8.14
N PHE A 267 15.46 -24.61 -8.11
CA PHE A 267 16.70 -24.46 -8.87
C PHE A 267 16.54 -24.78 -10.37
N GLN A 268 15.71 -25.74 -10.77
CA GLN A 268 15.55 -26.06 -12.20
C GLN A 268 14.69 -25.03 -12.95
N LYS A 269 13.64 -24.47 -12.31
CA LYS A 269 12.86 -23.37 -12.89
C LYS A 269 13.48 -22.00 -12.61
N GLN A 270 14.43 -21.86 -11.68
CA GLN A 270 14.95 -20.56 -11.21
C GLN A 270 13.85 -19.67 -10.62
N ILE A 271 13.08 -20.20 -9.65
CA ILE A 271 11.99 -19.46 -8.99
C ILE A 271 12.55 -18.58 -7.87
N SER A 272 12.10 -17.33 -7.80
CA SER A 272 12.30 -16.48 -6.63
C SER A 272 11.13 -16.62 -5.64
N LEU A 273 11.40 -17.05 -4.40
CA LEU A 273 10.43 -16.97 -3.30
C LEU A 273 10.72 -15.69 -2.50
N ILE A 274 9.71 -14.85 -2.30
CA ILE A 274 9.86 -13.48 -1.82
C ILE A 274 8.86 -13.23 -0.68
N GLY A 275 9.34 -12.96 0.53
CA GLY A 275 8.47 -12.47 1.61
C GLY A 275 8.05 -11.01 1.43
N SER A 276 6.84 -10.66 1.85
CA SER A 276 6.34 -9.28 1.98
C SER A 276 5.58 -9.12 3.29
N SER A 277 5.58 -7.92 3.86
CA SER A 277 4.75 -7.53 5.01
C SER A 277 4.47 -6.02 4.97
N MET A 278 3.28 -5.62 5.40
CA MET A 278 2.80 -4.23 5.56
C MET A 278 3.23 -3.30 4.41
N GLY A 279 3.69 -2.08 4.70
CA GLY A 279 4.39 -1.25 3.72
C GLY A 279 5.02 0.04 4.22
N ASN A 280 5.80 0.69 3.34
CA ASN A 280 6.43 1.97 3.64
C ASN A 280 5.41 3.11 3.57
N HIS A 281 5.74 4.27 4.12
CA HIS A 281 4.86 5.44 4.06
C HIS A 281 4.49 5.80 2.61
N ASP A 282 5.48 5.80 1.72
CA ASP A 282 5.29 6.08 0.29
C ASP A 282 4.39 5.02 -0.41
N ASP A 283 4.38 3.77 0.07
CA ASP A 283 3.46 2.74 -0.42
C ASP A 283 2.01 3.09 -0.04
N TYR A 284 1.80 3.51 1.22
CA TYR A 284 0.50 3.95 1.73
C TYR A 284 0.00 5.21 1.01
N MET A 285 0.84 6.25 0.96
CA MET A 285 0.52 7.51 0.29
C MET A 285 0.24 7.32 -1.20
N THR A 286 0.96 6.42 -1.90
CA THR A 286 0.68 6.13 -3.31
C THR A 286 -0.69 5.46 -3.47
N VAL A 287 -0.95 4.39 -2.72
CA VAL A 287 -2.16 3.57 -2.94
C VAL A 287 -3.43 4.23 -2.41
N MET A 288 -3.36 5.01 -1.33
CA MET A 288 -4.52 5.76 -0.82
C MET A 288 -4.94 6.88 -1.76
N ASN A 289 -4.00 7.57 -2.42
CA ASN A 289 -4.36 8.53 -3.48
C ASN A 289 -5.05 7.82 -4.67
N LEU A 290 -4.62 6.61 -5.06
CA LEU A 290 -5.31 5.83 -6.10
C LEU A 290 -6.74 5.38 -5.70
N ILE A 291 -7.00 5.20 -4.40
CA ILE A 291 -8.36 4.97 -3.85
C ILE A 291 -9.18 6.28 -3.92
N PHE A 292 -8.58 7.42 -3.55
CA PHE A 292 -9.24 8.72 -3.55
C PHE A 292 -9.55 9.24 -4.97
N ASP A 293 -8.70 8.93 -5.95
CA ASP A 293 -8.93 9.14 -7.38
C ASP A 293 -10.01 8.19 -7.97
N GLY A 294 -10.51 7.22 -7.20
CA GLY A 294 -11.47 6.20 -7.65
C GLY A 294 -10.88 5.16 -8.61
N ARG A 295 -9.56 5.13 -8.79
CA ARG A 295 -8.85 4.17 -9.66
C ARG A 295 -8.75 2.76 -9.06
N LEU A 296 -8.87 2.68 -7.74
CA LEU A 296 -9.01 1.47 -6.95
C LEU A 296 -10.23 1.63 -6.02
N ARG A 297 -10.90 0.54 -5.62
CA ARG A 297 -11.99 0.58 -4.65
C ARG A 297 -11.86 -0.54 -3.61
N PRO A 298 -12.01 -0.28 -2.29
CA PRO A 298 -12.11 -1.36 -1.32
C PRO A 298 -13.46 -2.08 -1.47
N VAL A 299 -13.48 -3.38 -1.19
CA VAL A 299 -14.74 -4.12 -1.04
C VAL A 299 -15.07 -4.18 0.44
N ILE A 300 -16.18 -3.57 0.83
CA ILE A 300 -16.70 -3.58 2.19
C ILE A 300 -17.80 -4.64 2.26
N SER A 301 -17.62 -5.68 3.09
CA SER A 301 -18.60 -6.76 3.22
C SER A 301 -19.89 -6.26 3.85
N SER A 302 -19.79 -5.51 4.96
CA SER A 302 -20.87 -4.71 5.56
C SER A 302 -20.27 -3.67 6.52
N VAL A 303 -21.10 -2.75 7.00
CA VAL A 303 -20.79 -1.79 8.07
C VAL A 303 -21.69 -2.08 9.26
N LEU A 304 -21.12 -2.27 10.45
CA LEU A 304 -21.86 -2.54 11.70
C LEU A 304 -21.71 -1.38 12.72
N PRO A 305 -22.60 -1.24 13.72
CA PRO A 305 -22.37 -0.31 14.83
C PRO A 305 -21.25 -0.80 15.76
N PHE A 306 -20.61 0.11 16.51
CA PHE A 306 -19.51 -0.20 17.44
C PHE A 306 -19.85 -1.32 18.45
N GLU A 307 -21.08 -1.37 18.93
CA GLU A 307 -21.59 -2.42 19.84
C GLU A 307 -21.43 -3.84 19.27
N GLN A 308 -21.43 -3.96 17.94
CA GLN A 308 -21.29 -5.22 17.21
C GLN A 308 -19.86 -5.47 16.71
N ALA A 309 -18.87 -4.68 17.16
CA ALA A 309 -17.45 -4.93 16.89
C ALA A 309 -16.99 -6.36 17.26
N PRO A 310 -17.41 -6.97 18.39
CA PRO A 310 -17.14 -8.39 18.66
C PRO A 310 -17.80 -9.34 17.65
N THR A 311 -18.99 -9.00 17.15
CA THR A 311 -19.70 -9.79 16.12
C THR A 311 -18.99 -9.74 14.78
N ALA A 312 -18.50 -8.57 14.36
CA ALA A 312 -17.70 -8.40 13.14
C ALA A 312 -16.45 -9.28 13.17
N MET A 313 -15.76 -9.33 14.31
CA MET A 313 -14.61 -10.21 14.53
C MET A 313 -14.98 -11.70 14.36
N THR A 314 -16.06 -12.16 14.98
CA THR A 314 -16.52 -13.57 14.86
C THR A 314 -17.07 -13.93 13.47
N ILE A 315 -17.44 -12.95 12.64
CA ILE A 315 -17.67 -13.19 11.21
C ILE A 315 -16.34 -13.34 10.48
N LEU A 316 -15.40 -12.41 10.69
CA LEU A 316 -14.07 -12.44 10.07
C LEU A 316 -13.33 -13.76 10.31
N GLU A 317 -13.42 -14.30 11.54
CA GLU A 317 -12.86 -15.60 11.95
C GLU A 317 -13.37 -16.80 11.13
N LYS A 318 -14.63 -16.76 10.66
CA LYS A 318 -15.22 -17.85 9.88
C LYS A 318 -14.78 -17.83 8.41
N GLY A 319 -14.41 -16.66 7.88
CA GLY A 319 -13.98 -16.50 6.49
C GLY A 319 -15.12 -16.52 5.46
N ASP A 320 -16.38 -16.47 5.90
CA ASP A 320 -17.56 -16.49 5.04
C ASP A 320 -17.66 -15.24 4.14
N GLN A 321 -17.16 -14.10 4.61
CA GLN A 321 -17.18 -12.81 3.92
C GLN A 321 -16.33 -12.72 2.63
N PHE A 322 -16.51 -11.63 1.89
CA PHE A 322 -15.56 -11.14 0.89
C PHE A 322 -15.19 -9.69 1.23
N GLY A 323 -13.90 -9.36 1.26
CA GLY A 323 -13.42 -8.00 1.55
C GLY A 323 -13.34 -7.65 3.05
N SER A 324 -13.23 -6.36 3.34
CA SER A 324 -13.02 -5.80 4.68
C SER A 324 -14.35 -5.63 5.45
N TRP A 325 -14.31 -5.75 6.77
CA TRP A 325 -15.40 -5.36 7.66
C TRP A 325 -15.12 -3.98 8.24
N CYS A 326 -16.12 -3.09 8.26
CA CYS A 326 -16.04 -1.82 8.97
C CYS A 326 -17.05 -1.79 10.13
N TRP A 327 -16.73 -1.02 11.17
CA TRP A 327 -17.71 -0.56 12.14
C TRP A 327 -17.72 0.97 12.23
N ARG A 328 -18.88 1.56 12.56
CA ARG A 328 -19.07 3.00 12.72
C ARG A 328 -19.24 3.37 14.19
N THR A 329 -18.63 4.48 14.59
CA THR A 329 -18.68 4.99 15.98
C THR A 329 -20.09 5.41 16.44
N ARG A 330 -20.29 5.40 17.76
CA ARG A 330 -21.44 6.04 18.42
C ARG A 330 -21.45 7.56 18.29
N LEU A 331 -20.28 8.18 18.21
CA LEU A 331 -20.13 9.64 18.25
C LEU A 331 -20.63 10.27 16.94
N THR A 332 -21.83 10.82 16.97
CA THR A 332 -22.42 11.65 15.90
C THR A 332 -21.65 12.97 15.72
N SER A 333 -22.13 13.85 14.84
CA SER A 333 -21.63 15.22 14.66
C SER A 333 -21.72 16.07 15.93
N ASP A 334 -22.65 15.74 16.80
CA ASP A 334 -23.23 16.66 17.79
C ASP A 334 -22.34 16.85 19.03
N TRP A 335 -21.26 16.06 19.11
CA TRP A 335 -20.20 16.16 20.11
C TRP A 335 -19.01 17.05 19.65
N LEU A 336 -18.96 17.46 18.38
CA LEU A 336 -17.93 18.41 17.92
C LEU A 336 -18.11 19.75 18.67
N PRO A 337 -17.08 20.27 19.36
CA PRO A 337 -17.22 21.50 20.13
C PRO A 337 -17.58 22.67 19.20
N HIS A 338 -18.66 23.38 19.50
CA HIS A 338 -19.21 24.44 18.63
C HIS A 338 -18.23 25.57 18.27
N THR A 339 -17.14 25.72 19.03
CA THR A 339 -16.01 26.61 18.71
C THR A 339 -15.27 26.26 17.42
N ALA A 340 -15.44 25.05 16.86
CA ALA A 340 -14.86 24.64 15.58
C ALA A 340 -15.60 25.19 14.34
N LEU A 341 -16.73 25.89 14.50
CA LEU A 341 -17.55 26.45 13.41
C LEU A 341 -17.53 27.99 13.33
N VAL A 342 -16.59 28.66 14.01
CA VAL A 342 -16.50 30.12 14.01
C VAL A 342 -15.62 30.63 12.87
N ASP A 343 -16.23 31.46 12.02
CA ASP A 343 -15.66 32.27 10.94
C ASP A 343 -15.14 31.58 9.65
N LEU A 344 -16.09 30.94 8.94
CA LEU A 344 -16.18 31.07 7.48
C LEU A 344 -17.33 32.03 7.14
N GLY A 345 -17.25 33.28 7.65
CA GLY A 345 -18.41 34.13 7.98
C GLY A 345 -18.67 35.37 7.12
N THR A 346 -18.01 35.55 5.98
CA THR A 346 -18.28 36.60 4.95
C THR A 346 -18.03 38.08 5.36
N LYS A 347 -16.97 38.70 4.81
CA LYS A 347 -16.95 40.17 4.56
C LYS A 347 -15.93 40.67 3.53
N MET A 348 -15.90 40.05 2.34
CA MET A 348 -15.38 40.77 1.16
C MET A 348 -16.46 41.74 0.64
N ALA A 349 -16.14 43.02 0.56
CA ALA A 349 -17.02 44.02 -0.04
C ALA A 349 -17.05 43.85 -1.59
N PRO A 350 -18.19 44.10 -2.26
CA PRO A 350 -18.28 43.94 -3.70
C PRO A 350 -17.48 45.03 -4.44
N ALA A 351 -16.38 44.63 -5.10
CA ALA A 351 -15.70 45.48 -6.06
C ALA A 351 -16.60 45.66 -7.30
N GLY A 352 -17.17 46.85 -7.47
CA GLY A 352 -18.14 47.14 -8.53
C GLY A 352 -17.53 47.05 -9.93
N ILE A 353 -18.08 46.17 -10.77
CA ILE A 353 -17.71 46.07 -12.19
C ILE A 353 -18.32 47.26 -12.94
N VAL A 354 -17.55 48.33 -13.12
CA VAL A 354 -17.90 49.45 -14.01
C VAL A 354 -17.41 49.12 -15.42
N ALA A 355 -18.34 48.83 -16.33
CA ALA A 355 -18.04 48.53 -17.73
C ALA A 355 -17.95 49.83 -18.58
N PRO A 356 -16.82 50.11 -19.26
CA PRO A 356 -16.75 51.15 -20.29
C PRO A 356 -17.31 50.64 -21.63
N SER A 357 -17.84 51.56 -22.44
CA SER A 357 -18.44 51.25 -23.74
C SER A 357 -17.41 51.13 -24.88
N ARG A 358 -17.89 50.62 -26.04
CA ARG A 358 -17.10 50.33 -27.25
C ARG A 358 -16.26 51.53 -27.74
N SER A 359 -15.02 51.29 -28.18
CA SER A 359 -14.61 51.34 -29.61
C SER A 359 -13.11 51.68 -29.84
N TRP A 360 -12.69 51.50 -31.10
CA TRP A 360 -11.42 51.90 -31.75
C TRP A 360 -10.14 51.05 -31.56
N LEU A 361 -9.40 50.98 -32.68
CA LEU A 361 -8.17 50.20 -32.86
C LEU A 361 -6.93 51.00 -32.47
N GLY A 362 -5.86 50.31 -32.06
CA GLY A 362 -4.50 50.77 -32.38
C GLY A 362 -3.43 50.67 -31.29
N ARG A 363 -2.51 49.71 -31.48
CA ARG A 363 -1.17 49.58 -30.86
C ARG A 363 -1.11 49.31 -29.34
N PRO A 364 -0.14 48.50 -28.86
CA PRO A 364 0.11 48.35 -27.43
C PRO A 364 0.78 49.60 -26.86
N ARG A 365 0.36 49.99 -25.65
CA ARG A 365 1.10 50.91 -24.76
C ARG A 365 1.42 50.21 -23.45
N LEU A 366 2.58 50.50 -22.88
CA LEU A 366 2.94 50.01 -21.54
C LEU A 366 2.09 50.73 -20.49
N CYS A 367 1.43 49.97 -19.62
CA CYS A 367 0.97 50.47 -18.32
C CYS A 367 1.99 50.06 -17.26
N ARG A 368 2.61 51.04 -16.59
CA ARG A 368 3.36 50.81 -15.35
C ARG A 368 2.39 50.92 -14.18
N CYS A 369 2.19 49.82 -13.46
CA CYS A 369 1.77 49.88 -12.06
C CYS A 369 3.02 49.70 -11.19
N ALA A 370 3.20 50.54 -10.19
CA ALA A 370 4.35 50.45 -9.29
C ALA A 370 4.10 49.36 -8.23
N PHE A 371 5.13 48.58 -7.93
CA PHE A 371 5.24 47.79 -6.71
C PHE A 371 6.38 48.37 -5.88
N GLU A 372 6.14 48.57 -4.59
CA GLU A 372 7.19 48.88 -3.63
C GLU A 372 7.89 47.58 -3.21
N GLY A 373 9.23 47.61 -3.13
CA GLY A 373 10.02 46.56 -2.48
C GLY A 373 10.46 45.36 -3.34
N GLY A 374 11.65 45.47 -3.93
CA GLY A 374 12.59 44.34 -4.01
C GLY A 374 12.57 43.45 -5.27
N VAL A 375 13.62 43.60 -6.08
CA VAL A 375 14.12 42.65 -7.11
C VAL A 375 13.16 42.32 -8.27
N SER A 376 13.52 42.78 -9.47
CA SER A 376 12.82 42.45 -10.71
C SER A 376 13.50 41.30 -11.46
N LEU A 377 12.72 40.31 -11.92
CA LEU A 377 13.10 39.41 -12.99
C LEU A 377 12.04 39.49 -14.10
N ALA A 378 12.41 40.03 -15.27
CA ALA A 378 11.48 40.25 -16.36
C ALA A 378 11.37 39.02 -17.29
N ALA A 379 10.28 38.26 -17.18
CA ALA A 379 9.97 37.19 -18.12
C ALA A 379 9.40 37.79 -19.43
N VAL A 380 10.16 37.73 -20.52
CA VAL A 380 9.69 38.11 -21.86
C VAL A 380 9.01 36.90 -22.51
N MET A 381 7.68 36.94 -22.60
CA MET A 381 6.89 35.93 -23.32
C MET A 381 7.05 36.12 -24.84
N ALA A 382 8.04 35.43 -25.43
CA ALA A 382 8.14 35.23 -26.86
C ALA A 382 7.55 33.86 -27.22
N GLY A 383 6.48 33.84 -28.03
CA GLY A 383 5.88 32.61 -28.54
C GLY A 383 6.58 32.15 -29.83
N SER A 384 7.07 30.92 -29.85
CA SER A 384 7.49 30.22 -31.07
C SER A 384 7.16 28.74 -30.97
N GLU A 385 6.58 28.18 -32.03
CA GLU A 385 6.38 26.74 -32.20
C GLU A 385 7.70 26.02 -32.52
N SER A 386 7.63 24.69 -32.64
CA SER A 386 8.75 23.74 -32.75
C SER A 386 9.57 23.59 -31.47
N GLY A 387 9.93 22.35 -31.13
CA GLY A 387 10.55 22.01 -29.86
C GLY A 387 11.97 21.49 -30.00
N GLN A 388 12.86 21.96 -29.12
CA GLN A 388 14.05 21.25 -28.67
C GLN A 388 14.42 21.69 -27.25
N SER A 389 15.06 20.81 -26.49
CA SER A 389 15.38 21.03 -25.07
C SER A 389 16.45 22.09 -24.90
N LEU A 390 16.25 23.04 -23.95
CA LEU A 390 17.27 24.03 -23.60
C LEU A 390 17.64 23.94 -22.11
N LEU A 391 18.88 23.49 -21.86
CA LEU A 391 19.54 23.62 -20.56
C LEU A 391 20.21 24.99 -20.49
N ILE A 392 19.99 25.72 -19.39
CA ILE A 392 20.73 26.93 -19.03
C ILE A 392 21.25 26.76 -17.59
N GLY A 393 22.49 27.16 -17.33
CA GLY A 393 23.12 27.10 -16.02
C GLY A 393 24.03 28.29 -15.76
N GLY A 394 24.46 28.43 -14.50
CA GLY A 394 25.13 29.62 -13.95
C GLY A 394 24.14 30.50 -13.16
N VAL A 395 24.52 31.15 -12.07
CA VAL A 395 25.87 31.37 -11.50
C VAL A 395 25.93 30.76 -10.08
N GLY A 396 27.09 30.25 -9.67
CA GLY A 396 27.27 29.57 -8.37
C GLY A 396 28.09 30.35 -7.35
N THR A 397 28.15 29.82 -6.13
CA THR A 397 29.09 30.20 -5.06
C THR A 397 29.90 28.96 -4.67
N ALA A 398 31.23 29.08 -4.58
CA ALA A 398 32.10 27.92 -4.44
C ALA A 398 32.31 27.47 -2.98
N VAL A 399 32.33 26.16 -2.76
CA VAL A 399 33.02 25.51 -1.64
C VAL A 399 33.96 24.47 -2.25
N VAL A 400 35.23 24.53 -1.89
CA VAL A 400 36.27 23.66 -2.46
C VAL A 400 36.48 22.43 -1.58
N SER A 401 36.40 21.24 -2.18
CA SER A 401 37.03 20.03 -1.69
C SER A 401 37.59 19.26 -2.89
N GLN A 402 38.84 18.80 -2.82
CA GLN A 402 39.56 18.18 -3.92
C GLN A 402 39.74 16.66 -3.71
N TYR A 403 40.13 15.98 -4.80
CA TYR A 403 40.51 14.57 -4.91
C TYR A 403 39.35 13.55 -4.80
N GLY A 404 39.20 12.63 -5.75
CA GLY A 404 39.96 12.51 -7.00
C GLY A 404 39.30 11.54 -8.00
N SER A 405 39.46 11.84 -9.29
CA SER A 405 38.85 11.09 -10.39
C SER A 405 39.75 9.96 -10.89
N ARG A 406 39.15 8.79 -11.16
CA ARG A 406 39.56 7.92 -12.27
C ARG A 406 38.33 7.31 -12.95
N SER A 407 38.26 7.50 -14.26
CA SER A 407 37.42 6.79 -15.22
C SER A 407 38.33 5.88 -16.07
N SER A 408 37.72 5.13 -17.01
CA SER A 408 38.33 4.07 -17.84
C SER A 408 38.51 2.73 -17.11
N ASP A 409 38.39 1.56 -17.76
CA ASP A 409 38.30 1.28 -19.20
C ASP A 409 37.14 0.36 -19.62
N LEU A 410 36.75 0.44 -20.90
CA LEU A 410 35.78 -0.43 -21.54
C LEU A 410 36.49 -1.48 -22.40
N GLY A 411 36.50 -2.75 -22.00
CA GLY A 411 37.23 -3.82 -22.68
C GLY A 411 36.33 -4.81 -23.44
N LEU A 412 36.16 -4.62 -24.76
CA LEU A 412 35.63 -5.65 -25.65
C LEU A 412 36.73 -6.64 -26.06
N PHE A 413 36.42 -7.94 -26.03
CA PHE A 413 37.14 -8.94 -26.85
C PHE A 413 36.15 -9.99 -27.37
N LEU A 414 36.37 -10.44 -28.61
CA LEU A 414 35.50 -11.37 -29.32
C LEU A 414 36.32 -12.52 -29.94
N SER A 415 35.75 -13.72 -29.86
CA SER A 415 36.05 -14.93 -30.66
C SER A 415 37.45 -15.58 -30.59
N GLY A 416 37.44 -16.90 -30.38
CA GLY A 416 38.55 -17.84 -30.51
C GLY A 416 37.98 -19.27 -30.38
N VAL A 417 38.38 -20.22 -31.25
CA VAL A 417 37.61 -21.46 -31.52
C VAL A 417 38.54 -22.68 -31.72
N ARG A 418 38.08 -23.89 -31.29
CA ARG A 418 38.71 -25.24 -31.37
C ARG A 418 39.91 -25.47 -30.41
N SER A 419 40.35 -26.69 -30.04
CA SER A 419 39.77 -28.07 -29.87
C SER A 419 40.91 -29.03 -29.37
N VAL A 420 40.78 -30.29 -28.92
CA VAL A 420 39.69 -31.29 -28.82
C VAL A 420 40.04 -32.40 -27.77
N GLY A 421 39.06 -33.17 -27.28
CA GLY A 421 39.27 -34.47 -26.59
C GLY A 421 39.54 -34.43 -25.06
N GLY A 422 39.34 -35.50 -24.28
CA GLY A 422 38.73 -36.81 -24.61
C GLY A 422 38.80 -37.84 -23.45
N HIS A 423 37.90 -38.84 -23.46
CA HIS A 423 37.71 -39.95 -22.47
C HIS A 423 37.05 -39.51 -21.12
N ARG A 424 36.13 -40.25 -20.45
CA ARG A 424 35.89 -41.69 -20.16
C ARG A 424 36.84 -42.26 -19.08
N ALA A 425 36.38 -43.01 -18.06
CA ALA A 425 35.02 -43.40 -17.64
C ALA A 425 34.97 -43.96 -16.19
N ALA A 426 33.76 -44.04 -15.62
CA ALA A 426 33.26 -44.97 -14.56
C ALA A 426 33.99 -45.14 -13.20
N GLY A 427 33.23 -45.27 -12.10
CA GLY A 427 33.75 -45.69 -10.78
C GLY A 427 32.71 -45.60 -9.64
N ALA A 428 32.54 -46.69 -8.89
CA ALA A 428 31.46 -46.97 -7.95
C ALA A 428 31.41 -46.15 -6.63
N GLU A 429 30.19 -46.12 -6.06
CA GLU A 429 29.79 -46.24 -4.64
C GLU A 429 30.76 -45.81 -3.49
N SER A 430 30.24 -44.98 -2.57
CA SER A 430 29.91 -45.39 -1.18
C SER A 430 29.29 -44.23 -0.35
N ARG A 431 28.88 -44.52 0.91
CA ARG A 431 28.17 -43.60 1.83
C ARG A 431 29.13 -43.05 2.93
N PRO A 432 28.65 -42.44 4.03
CA PRO A 432 28.31 -41.02 4.15
C PRO A 432 29.14 -40.31 5.24
N ILE A 433 29.05 -38.98 5.34
CA ILE A 433 29.51 -38.23 6.52
C ILE A 433 28.42 -37.26 6.97
N HIS A 434 28.06 -37.33 8.25
CA HIS A 434 27.35 -36.26 8.97
C HIS A 434 28.38 -35.27 9.52
N TYR A 435 28.09 -33.98 9.40
CA TYR A 435 28.10 -33.01 10.50
C TYR A 435 27.18 -31.83 10.14
#